data_AF-A9DH29-F1
#
_entry.id   AF-A9DH29-F1
#
_cell.length_a   1.000
_cell.length_b   1.000
_cell.length_c   1.000
_cell.angle_alpha   90.00
_cell.angle_beta   90.00
_cell.angle_gamma   90.00
#
_symmetry.space_group_name_H-M   'P 1'
#
loop_
_entity.id
_entity.type
_entity.pdbx_description
1 polymer ?
#
loop_
_entity_poly.entity_id
_entity_poly.type
_entity_poly.pdbx_seq_one_letter_code
_entity_poly.pdbx_strand_id
1 'polypeptide(L)' 'MNKFVAIAFASAAMISSAFAGEVEGVVSSVDAGTATVALESGESFTAAEGVSLEGVEAGKTVMIMFDDSTNVATEIAIVE' A
#
# COMPACT_ATOMS: atom_id res chain seq x y z
N MET A 1 -31.10 34.19 27.12
CA MET A 1 -30.05 35.03 26.49
C MET A 1 -28.94 35.14 27.53
N ASN A 2 -27.68 34.71 27.39
CA ASN A 2 -26.84 34.34 26.25
C ASN A 2 -25.98 33.11 26.65
N LYS A 3 -25.99 31.99 25.92
CA LYS A 3 -25.09 31.64 24.80
C LYS A 3 -23.64 32.15 24.91
N PHE A 4 -22.80 31.42 25.66
CA PHE A 4 -21.34 31.41 25.52
C PHE A 4 -20.92 29.94 25.37
N VAL A 5 -21.01 29.41 24.15
CA VAL A 5 -19.85 29.08 23.29
C VAL A 5 -18.87 28.16 24.01
N ALA A 6 -19.22 26.88 24.08
CA ALA A 6 -18.26 25.82 24.32
C ALA A 6 -17.50 25.59 23.00
N ILE A 7 -16.22 25.96 22.98
CA ILE A 7 -15.31 25.64 21.89
C ILE A 7 -15.04 24.14 21.97
N ALA A 8 -15.75 23.36 21.16
CA ALA A 8 -15.40 21.97 20.92
C ALA A 8 -14.37 21.95 19.78
N PHE A 9 -13.09 21.83 20.12
CA PHE A 9 -12.08 21.33 19.19
C PHE A 9 -12.43 19.87 18.89
N ALA A 10 -13.34 19.68 17.94
CA ALA A 10 -13.50 18.40 17.27
C ALA A 10 -12.28 18.23 16.35
N SER A 11 -11.13 17.91 16.96
CA SER A 11 -10.06 17.24 16.26
C SER A 11 -10.60 15.88 15.88
N ALA A 12 -11.33 15.84 14.76
CA ALA A 12 -11.60 14.62 14.03
C ALA A 12 -10.22 14.11 13.59
N ALA A 13 -9.57 13.37 14.50
CA ALA A 13 -8.52 12.46 14.12
C ALA A 13 -9.13 11.64 12.99
N MET A 14 -8.63 11.88 11.78
CA MET A 14 -8.98 11.09 10.62
C MET A 14 -8.52 9.67 10.93
N ILE A 15 -9.41 8.87 11.50
CA ILE A 15 -9.29 7.42 11.48
C ILE A 15 -9.73 7.04 10.07
N SER A 16 -8.89 7.37 9.08
CA SER A 16 -8.90 6.65 7.82
C SER A 16 -8.41 5.25 8.18
N SER A 17 -9.34 4.33 8.42
CA SER A 17 -9.06 2.93 8.21
C SER A 17 -8.75 2.78 6.73
N ALA A 18 -7.50 3.02 6.34
CA ALA A 18 -7.02 2.60 5.05
C ALA A 18 -7.18 1.08 5.06
N PHE A 19 -8.18 0.59 4.32
CA PHE A 19 -8.31 -0.83 4.07
C PHE A 19 -7.12 -1.19 3.19
N ALA A 20 -6.02 -1.55 3.85
CA ALA A 20 -4.88 -2.14 3.18
C ALA A 20 -5.25 -3.58 2.83
N GLY A 21 -5.36 -3.86 1.53
CA GLY A 21 -5.38 -5.21 1.02
C GLY A 21 -4.00 -5.84 1.21
N GLU A 22 -3.98 -7.14 1.47
CA GLU A 22 -2.75 -7.93 1.55
C GLU A 22 -2.85 -9.04 0.50
N VAL A 23 -1.79 -9.19 -0.28
CA VAL A 23 -1.67 -10.29 -1.26
C VAL A 23 -0.28 -10.89 -1.16
N GLU A 24 -0.23 -12.22 -1.16
CA GLU A 24 1.01 -12.98 -1.29
C GLU A 24 1.04 -13.65 -2.66
N GLY A 25 2.15 -13.54 -3.37
CA GLY A 25 2.28 -14.14 -4.69
C GLY A 25 3.71 -14.15 -5.23
N VAL A 26 3.91 -14.93 -6.28
CA VAL A 26 5.19 -14.99 -6.99
C VAL A 26 5.28 -13.82 -7.95
N VAL A 27 6.40 -13.10 -7.93
CA VAL A 27 6.70 -12.02 -8.87
C VAL A 27 6.89 -12.61 -10.26
N SER A 28 6.10 -12.13 -11.21
CA SER A 28 6.24 -12.45 -12.63
C SER A 28 7.26 -11.51 -13.29
N SER A 29 7.16 -10.21 -13.03
CA SER A 29 8.10 -9.20 -13.53
C SER A 29 8.12 -7.94 -12.67
N VAL A 30 9.20 -7.16 -12.78
CA VAL A 30 9.37 -5.88 -12.08
C VAL A 30 9.78 -4.81 -13.08
N ASP A 31 9.04 -3.70 -13.11
CA ASP A 31 9.38 -2.51 -13.88
C ASP A 31 9.98 -1.44 -12.95
N ALA A 32 11.28 -1.24 -13.05
CA ALA A 32 12.00 -0.24 -12.25
C ALA A 32 11.76 1.20 -12.71
N GLY A 33 11.21 1.42 -13.92
CA GLY A 33 10.88 2.74 -14.44
C GLY A 33 9.60 3.30 -13.85
N THR A 34 8.62 2.43 -13.57
CA THR A 34 7.33 2.80 -12.96
C THR A 34 7.17 2.29 -11.52
N ALA A 35 8.19 1.62 -10.98
CA ALA A 35 8.16 0.97 -9.68
C ALA A 35 6.97 0.00 -9.53
N THR A 36 6.70 -0.78 -10.59
CA THR A 36 5.56 -1.69 -10.64
C THR A 36 6.02 -3.13 -10.52
N VAL A 37 5.32 -3.91 -9.69
CA VAL A 37 5.53 -5.35 -9.52
C VAL A 37 4.32 -6.07 -10.08
N ALA A 38 4.52 -6.96 -11.04
CA ALA A 38 3.49 -7.85 -11.56
C ALA A 38 3.65 -9.24 -10.92
N LEU A 39 2.55 -9.81 -10.44
CA LEU A 39 2.50 -11.15 -9.89
C LEU A 39 2.09 -12.16 -10.97
N GLU A 40 2.43 -13.44 -10.78
CA GLU A 40 1.98 -14.53 -11.64
C GLU A 40 0.45 -14.74 -11.60
N SER A 41 -0.22 -14.24 -10.56
CA SER A 41 -1.69 -14.20 -10.50
C SER A 41 -2.32 -13.33 -11.59
N GLY A 42 -1.53 -12.45 -12.21
CA GLY A 42 -1.97 -11.47 -13.21
C GLY A 42 -2.25 -10.08 -12.61
N GLU A 43 -2.08 -9.92 -11.30
CA GLU A 43 -2.21 -8.63 -10.62
C GLU A 43 -0.92 -7.81 -10.71
N SER A 44 -1.05 -6.49 -10.66
CA SER A 44 0.09 -5.57 -10.72
C SER A 44 -0.08 -4.44 -9.73
N PHE A 45 0.95 -4.19 -8.93
CA PHE A 45 0.96 -3.21 -7.86
C PHE A 45 2.05 -2.17 -8.08
N THR A 46 1.74 -0.91 -7.84
CA THR A 46 2.74 0.17 -7.94
C THR A 46 3.25 0.49 -6.55
N ALA A 47 4.55 0.37 -6.33
CA ALA A 47 5.18 0.72 -5.07
C ALA A 47 5.00 2.22 -4.78
N ALA A 48 4.55 2.54 -3.56
CA ALA A 48 4.46 3.90 -3.09
C ALA A 48 5.85 4.54 -2.99
N GLU A 49 5.90 5.87 -2.97
CA GLU A 49 7.15 6.59 -2.71
C GLU A 49 7.74 6.17 -1.35
N GLY A 50 8.99 5.70 -1.35
CA GLY A 50 9.69 5.22 -0.16
C GLY A 50 9.62 3.71 0.06
N VAL A 51 8.83 2.96 -0.71
CA VAL A 51 8.84 1.50 -0.70
C VAL A 51 9.99 1.00 -1.58
N SER A 52 10.89 0.21 -1.00
CA SER A 52 12.03 -0.35 -1.74
C SER A 52 11.62 -1.63 -2.47
N LEU A 53 12.05 -1.73 -3.73
CA LEU A 53 11.95 -2.94 -4.55
C LEU A 53 13.29 -3.72 -4.59
N GLU A 54 14.23 -3.40 -3.71
CA GLU A 54 15.51 -4.11 -3.64
C GLU A 54 15.31 -5.60 -3.39
N GLY A 55 15.90 -6.43 -4.26
CA GLY A 55 15.81 -7.89 -4.19
C GLY A 55 14.48 -8.48 -4.65
N VAL A 56 13.49 -7.64 -4.99
CA VAL A 56 12.25 -8.09 -5.63
C VAL A 56 12.57 -8.38 -7.10
N GLU A 57 12.53 -9.66 -7.46
CA GLU A 57 12.86 -10.15 -8.79
C GLU A 57 11.86 -11.23 -9.22
N ALA A 58 11.74 -11.45 -10.53
CA ALA A 58 10.91 -12.51 -11.07
C ALA A 58 11.25 -13.88 -10.47
N GLY A 59 10.24 -14.64 -10.07
CA GLY A 59 10.36 -15.95 -9.42
C GLY A 59 10.49 -15.90 -7.90
N LYS A 60 10.52 -14.72 -7.27
CA LYS A 60 10.48 -14.58 -5.80
C LYS A 60 9.04 -14.52 -5.30
N THR A 61 8.77 -15.13 -4.15
CA THR A 61 7.50 -14.93 -3.44
C THR A 61 7.59 -13.64 -2.63
N VAL A 62 6.58 -12.78 -2.77
CA VAL A 62 6.48 -11.53 -2.03
C VAL A 62 5.09 -11.39 -1.41
N MET A 63 5.04 -10.73 -0.27
CA MET A 63 3.83 -10.24 0.37
C MET A 63 3.76 -8.74 0.12
N ILE A 64 2.64 -8.30 -0.44
CA ILE A 64 2.38 -6.91 -0.81
C ILE A 64 1.20 -6.43 0.01
N MET A 65 1.41 -5.37 0.80
CA MET A 65 0.31 -4.61 1.39
C MET A 65 0.04 -3.39 0.53
N PHE A 66 -1.18 -3.28 0.01
CA PHE A 66 -1.58 -2.22 -0.91
C PHE A 66 -2.86 -1.54 -0.47
N ASP A 67 -3.05 -0.30 -0.89
CA ASP A 67 -4.33 0.38 -0.74
C ASP A 67 -5.32 -0.15 -1.79
N ASP A 68 -6.39 -0.81 -1.35
CA ASP A 68 -7.40 -1.43 -2.23
C ASP A 68 -8.16 -0.41 -3.09
N SER A 69 -8.13 0.88 -2.72
CA SER A 69 -8.74 1.95 -3.52
C SER A 69 -7.86 2.43 -4.68
N THR A 70 -6.54 2.23 -4.60
CA THR A 70 -5.58 2.78 -5.58
C THR A 70 -4.60 1.75 -6.17
N ASN A 71 -4.56 0.52 -5.66
CA ASN A 71 -3.55 -0.50 -5.99
C ASN A 71 -2.10 -0.03 -5.80
N VAL A 72 -1.90 0.89 -4.86
CA VAL A 72 -0.58 1.38 -4.46
C VAL A 72 -0.07 0.53 -3.32
N ALA A 73 1.03 -0.19 -3.55
CA ALA A 73 1.72 -0.98 -2.55
C ALA A 73 2.42 -0.07 -1.54
N THR A 74 1.93 -0.09 -0.31
CA THR A 74 2.49 0.64 0.84
C THR A 74 3.63 -0.12 1.50
N GLU A 75 3.69 -1.44 1.32
CA GLU A 75 4.76 -2.29 1.82
C GLU A 75 4.93 -3.50 0.91
N ILE A 76 6.18 -3.89 0.66
CA ILE A 76 6.53 -5.09 -0.10
C ILE A 76 7.62 -5.82 0.69
N ALA A 77 7.33 -7.07 1.04
CA ALA A 77 8.25 -7.93 1.77
C ALA A 77 8.48 -9.22 0.99
N ILE A 78 9.73 -9.68 0.92
CA ILE A 78 10.07 -10.97 0.32
C ILE A 78 9.77 -12.05 1.35
N VAL A 79 8.98 -13.06 0.95
CA VAL A 79 8.69 -14.24 1.76
C VAL A 79 9.68 -15.31 1.34
N GLU A 80 10.68 -15.58 2.19
CA GLU A 80 11.75 -16.56 1.94
C GLU A 80 11.28 -18.02 1.94
#